data_AF-A0AB94IQ01-F1
#
_entry.id   AF-A0AB94IQ01-F1
#
_cell.length_a   1.000
_cell.length_b   1.000
_cell.length_c   1.000
_cell.angle_alpha   90.00
_cell.angle_beta   90.00
_cell.angle_gamma   90.00
#
_symmetry.space_group_name_H-M   'P 1'
#
loop_
_entity.id
_entity.type
_entity.pdbx_description
1 polymer ?
#
loop_
_entity_poly.entity_id
_entity_poly.type
_entity_poly.pdbx_seq_one_letter_code
_entity_poly.pdbx_strand_id
1 'polypeptide(L)'
;MIENTKLDSVNKSDIEIILLSIFQSSYDGIYVADNDGVGIMVNSAYSRITGVNSQELLGKNMMTVVKEGLVSESVTIKVLEEKTAQTIIQTVRGKELLVTGNPVFDHNGKITYVVTNVRDISDLNYMKTELLHSKRLTEQYVCEIEELKKRELIHLHLDGIIGQSQEIMKVFHLARKVAKVDSTVLILGESGVGKEVIVNYLHQESDRANAPLIKVNCGAIPKHLLESELFGYEKGAFTGADSQGKPGLFEQADGGTIFLDEIGDMPMDLQVKLLRVLQEFEIMRVGGRKSFKIDVRVISATNMNLEEMVDKNDFRRDLYYRLNIVPIKVPPLRERIADIVPLAFYFLNKNNKKNKLNKRFHHEIIHFFEEYRWPGNIRELENLIERLVVTTDNEEIKMQDLPASLLLGKARKKIETGKLKEIIANVERKLIKEQMEKSKTTRHAAKELGISQSALVKKMQKLGF
;
A
#
# COMPACT_ATOMS: atom_id res chain seq x y z
N MET A 1 -3.92 -4.58 69.97
CA MET A 1 -4.18 -5.38 68.76
C MET A 1 -3.86 -4.48 67.59
N ILE A 2 -2.69 -4.47 66.96
CA ILE A 2 -1.72 -5.53 66.59
C ILE A 2 -0.42 -5.29 67.41
N GLU A 3 -0.08 -6.11 68.40
CA GLU A 3 0.73 -7.34 68.31
C GLU A 3 2.19 -7.11 67.89
N ASN A 4 3.07 -7.15 68.90
CA ASN A 4 4.48 -7.52 68.89
C ASN A 4 5.18 -7.51 67.53
N THR A 5 5.77 -6.37 67.17
CA THR A 5 6.89 -6.40 66.24
C THR A 5 8.03 -7.11 66.96
N LYS A 6 8.49 -8.26 66.44
CA LYS A 6 9.64 -9.01 66.96
C LYS A 6 10.86 -8.13 67.26
N LEU A 7 10.97 -6.94 66.67
CA LEU A 7 12.01 -5.94 66.91
C LEU A 7 12.16 -5.51 68.38
N ASP A 8 11.09 -5.46 69.17
CA ASP A 8 11.18 -5.04 70.59
C ASP A 8 11.80 -6.12 71.50
N SER A 9 11.87 -7.36 71.00
CA SER A 9 12.50 -8.52 71.69
C SER A 9 13.90 -8.87 71.16
N VAL A 10 14.40 -8.11 70.19
CA VAL A 10 15.69 -8.37 69.54
C VAL A 10 16.75 -7.56 70.28
N ASN A 11 17.76 -8.24 70.83
CA ASN A 11 18.86 -7.56 71.49
C ASN A 11 19.55 -6.60 70.52
N LYS A 12 20.10 -5.49 71.03
CA LYS A 12 20.79 -4.49 70.21
C LYS A 12 21.87 -5.11 69.29
N SER A 13 22.55 -6.16 69.77
CA SER A 13 23.52 -6.97 69.00
C SER A 13 22.91 -7.66 67.79
N ASP A 14 21.68 -8.15 67.89
CA ASP A 14 21.00 -8.89 66.82
C ASP A 14 20.49 -7.92 65.73
N ILE A 15 20.06 -6.71 66.11
CA ILE A 15 19.72 -5.64 65.16
C ILE A 15 20.95 -5.22 64.35
N GLU A 16 22.10 -5.07 65.00
CA GLU A 16 23.36 -4.75 64.34
C GLU A 16 23.76 -5.82 63.31
N ILE A 17 23.64 -7.11 63.68
CA ILE A 17 23.89 -8.23 62.76
C ILE A 17 22.93 -8.21 61.56
N ILE A 18 21.64 -7.95 61.79
CA ILE A 18 20.63 -7.88 60.71
C ILE A 18 20.92 -6.71 59.77
N LEU A 19 21.21 -5.52 60.29
CA LEU A 19 21.51 -4.33 59.48
C LEU A 19 22.80 -4.50 58.68
N LEU A 20 23.84 -5.08 59.27
CA LEU A 20 25.08 -5.42 58.57
C LEU A 20 24.84 -6.45 57.46
N SER A 21 23.97 -7.43 57.71
CA SER A 21 23.60 -8.45 56.71
C SER A 21 22.84 -7.83 55.52
N ILE A 22 21.90 -6.92 55.78
CA ILE A 22 21.19 -6.17 54.73
C ILE A 22 22.17 -5.31 53.93
N PHE A 23 23.06 -4.60 54.63
CA PHE A 23 24.07 -3.75 54.01
C PHE A 23 24.98 -4.54 53.07
N GLN A 24 25.46 -5.72 53.52
CA GLN A 24 26.35 -6.57 52.72
C GLN A 24 25.65 -7.34 51.60
N SER A 25 24.36 -7.68 51.75
CA SER A 25 23.61 -8.46 50.75
C SER A 25 22.92 -7.61 49.67
N SER A 26 22.94 -6.28 49.81
CA SER A 26 22.41 -5.36 48.79
C SER A 26 23.03 -5.64 47.41
N TYR A 27 22.19 -5.65 46.37
CA TYR A 27 22.66 -5.74 44.99
C TYR A 27 23.38 -4.46 44.55
N ASP A 28 22.88 -3.32 45.03
CA ASP A 28 23.44 -2.00 44.83
C ASP A 28 24.67 -1.79 45.72
N GLY A 29 25.65 -1.04 45.19
CA GLY A 29 26.81 -0.61 45.97
C GLY A 29 26.39 0.44 46.99
N ILE A 30 26.76 0.26 48.24
CA ILE A 30 26.47 1.21 49.32
C ILE A 30 27.78 1.69 49.92
N TYR A 31 27.94 3.01 50.01
CA TYR A 31 29.08 3.66 50.65
C TYR A 31 28.58 4.74 51.63
N VAL A 32 29.15 4.77 52.82
CA VAL A 32 28.78 5.68 53.90
C VAL A 32 30.00 6.50 54.30
N ALA A 33 29.82 7.82 54.31
CA ALA A 33 30.82 8.77 54.79
C ALA A 33 30.29 9.55 55.99
N ASP A 34 31.21 10.08 56.81
CA ASP A 34 30.87 10.99 57.91
C ASP A 34 30.56 12.41 57.40
N ASN A 35 30.35 13.32 58.36
CA ASN A 35 30.05 14.72 58.12
C ASN A 35 31.21 15.55 57.54
N ASP A 36 32.44 15.02 57.58
CA ASP A 36 33.62 15.61 56.95
C ASP A 36 33.89 14.97 55.57
N GLY A 37 33.08 14.00 55.16
CA GLY A 37 33.20 13.30 53.88
C GLY A 37 34.25 12.18 53.88
N VAL A 38 34.62 11.67 55.06
CA VAL A 38 35.55 10.54 55.22
C VAL A 38 34.78 9.22 55.19
N GLY A 39 35.26 8.26 54.42
CA GLY A 39 34.61 6.95 54.28
C GLY A 39 34.64 6.11 55.54
N ILE A 40 33.48 5.67 56.02
CA ILE A 40 33.34 4.85 57.24
C ILE A 40 32.94 3.42 56.90
N MET A 41 32.05 3.23 55.92
CA MET A 41 31.57 1.90 55.55
C MET A 41 31.40 1.77 54.04
N VAL A 42 31.63 0.55 53.55
CA VAL A 42 31.38 0.18 52.16
C VAL A 42 30.97 -1.28 52.10
N ASN A 43 29.97 -1.61 51.29
CA ASN A 43 29.50 -2.98 51.15
C ASN A 43 30.24 -3.73 50.03
N SER A 44 30.11 -5.06 50.03
CA SER A 44 30.73 -5.93 49.02
C SER A 44 30.29 -5.60 47.58
N ALA A 45 29.05 -5.14 47.40
CA ALA A 45 28.50 -4.79 46.10
C ALA A 45 29.18 -3.57 45.47
N TYR A 46 29.59 -2.58 46.26
CA TYR A 46 30.33 -1.43 45.76
C TYR A 46 31.63 -1.88 45.08
N SER A 47 32.41 -2.73 45.73
CA SER A 47 33.65 -3.26 45.16
C SER A 47 33.40 -4.15 43.95
N ARG A 48 32.32 -4.94 43.94
CA ARG A 48 31.92 -5.74 42.77
C ARG A 48 31.56 -4.86 41.56
N ILE A 49 30.82 -3.78 41.77
CA ILE A 49 30.36 -2.88 40.70
C ILE A 49 31.53 -2.04 40.16
N THR A 50 32.26 -1.39 41.07
CA THR A 50 33.30 -0.39 40.72
C THR A 50 34.68 -0.99 40.48
N GLY A 51 34.95 -2.20 40.97
CA GLY A 51 36.28 -2.81 41.01
C GLY A 51 37.23 -2.18 42.04
N VAL A 52 36.78 -1.21 42.84
CA VAL A 52 37.58 -0.50 43.84
C VAL A 52 37.61 -1.27 45.15
N ASN A 53 38.80 -1.46 45.72
CA ASN A 53 38.96 -2.12 47.01
C ASN A 53 38.47 -1.21 48.14
N SER A 54 37.80 -1.76 49.15
CA SER A 54 37.31 -1.01 50.31
C SER A 54 38.42 -0.23 51.03
N GLN A 55 39.65 -0.75 51.07
CA GLN A 55 40.81 -0.08 51.66
C GLN A 55 41.23 1.20 50.92
N GLU A 56 40.85 1.36 49.64
CA GLU A 56 41.13 2.57 48.87
C GLU A 56 40.18 3.73 49.24
N LEU A 57 39.08 3.44 49.95
CA LEU A 57 38.00 4.40 50.25
C LEU A 57 37.82 4.63 51.75
N LEU A 58 37.96 3.59 52.57
CA LEU A 58 37.78 3.69 54.01
C LEU A 58 38.88 4.57 54.64
N GLY A 59 38.47 5.50 55.50
CA GLY A 59 39.37 6.45 56.18
C GLY A 59 39.91 7.57 55.28
N LYS A 60 39.56 7.62 54.00
CA LYS A 60 39.93 8.71 53.09
C LYS A 60 38.80 9.71 52.91
N ASN A 61 39.17 10.98 52.77
CA ASN A 61 38.23 12.04 52.42
C ASN A 61 37.88 11.98 50.92
N MET A 62 36.58 12.09 50.58
CA MET A 62 36.12 12.03 49.20
C MET A 62 36.70 13.11 48.29
N MET A 63 37.10 14.27 48.81
CA MET A 63 37.81 15.31 48.04
C MET A 63 39.15 14.78 47.52
N THR A 64 39.87 14.03 48.37
CA THR A 64 41.13 13.39 48.01
C THR A 64 40.90 12.27 47.00
N VAL A 65 39.86 11.46 47.19
CA VAL A 65 39.52 10.35 46.29
C VAL A 65 39.20 10.85 44.86
N VAL A 66 38.48 11.97 44.74
CA VAL A 66 38.25 12.63 43.44
C VAL A 66 39.55 13.15 42.85
N LYS A 67 40.39 13.80 43.67
CA LYS A 67 41.69 14.36 43.23
C LYS A 67 42.69 13.29 42.77
N GLU A 68 42.67 12.12 43.40
CA GLU A 68 43.45 10.92 43.01
C GLU A 68 42.93 10.29 41.70
N GLY A 69 41.79 10.76 41.17
CA GLY A 69 41.21 10.27 39.92
C GLY A 69 40.54 8.91 40.02
N LEU A 70 40.33 8.40 41.25
CA LEU A 70 39.64 7.13 41.47
C LEU A 70 38.17 7.23 41.04
N VAL A 71 37.58 8.41 41.21
CA VAL A 71 36.22 8.73 40.80
C VAL A 71 36.17 10.08 40.09
N SER A 72 35.34 10.22 39.06
CA SER A 72 35.24 11.46 38.29
C SER A 72 34.62 12.63 39.07
N GLU A 73 33.70 12.33 39.97
CA GLU A 73 32.97 13.29 40.80
C GLU A 73 32.45 12.58 42.06
N SER A 74 32.11 13.31 43.12
CA SER A 74 31.59 12.74 44.36
C SER A 74 30.21 13.30 44.71
N VAL A 75 29.23 12.40 44.81
CA VAL A 75 27.90 12.74 45.34
C VAL A 75 27.98 13.15 46.80
N THR A 76 28.86 12.52 47.58
CA THR A 76 29.02 12.82 49.01
C THR A 76 29.33 14.30 49.25
N ILE A 77 30.22 14.88 48.45
CA ILE A 77 30.60 16.29 48.56
C ILE A 77 29.40 17.19 48.25
N LYS A 78 28.69 16.93 47.14
CA LYS A 78 27.48 17.69 46.77
C LYS A 78 26.39 17.61 47.84
N VAL A 79 26.19 16.46 48.45
CA VAL A 79 25.20 16.30 49.54
C VAL A 79 25.61 17.10 50.78
N LEU A 80 26.90 17.16 51.12
CA LEU A 80 27.39 17.96 52.25
C LEU A 80 27.25 19.46 51.99
N GLU A 81 27.47 19.90 50.75
CA GLU A 81 27.31 21.30 50.32
C GLU A 81 25.83 21.73 50.27
N GLU A 82 24.99 20.97 49.57
CA GLU A 82 23.59 21.32 49.30
C GLU A 82 22.62 20.86 50.41
N LYS A 83 23.08 20.03 51.34
CA LYS A 83 22.31 19.45 52.46
C LYS A 83 20.99 18.76 52.04
N THR A 84 20.94 18.27 50.80
CA THR A 84 19.79 17.60 50.20
C THR A 84 20.24 16.34 49.46
N ALA A 85 19.30 15.44 49.15
CA ALA A 85 19.62 14.25 48.36
C ALA A 85 20.05 14.66 46.94
N GLN A 86 21.15 14.06 46.45
CA GLN A 86 21.73 14.37 45.16
C GLN A 86 21.93 13.10 44.34
N THR A 87 21.74 13.18 43.03
CA THR A 87 22.00 12.08 42.09
C THR A 87 22.88 12.57 40.95
N ILE A 88 23.98 11.87 40.68
CA ILE A 88 24.89 12.17 39.58
C ILE A 88 25.24 10.91 38.80
N ILE A 89 25.77 11.10 37.59
CA ILE A 89 26.48 10.05 36.86
C ILE A 89 27.97 10.22 37.19
N GLN A 90 28.58 9.15 37.70
CA GLN A 90 29.97 9.11 38.12
C GLN A 90 30.70 8.04 37.30
N THR A 91 31.89 8.37 36.78
CA THR A 91 32.74 7.41 36.09
C THR A 91 33.78 6.87 37.05
N VAL A 92 33.87 5.53 37.15
CA VAL A 92 34.86 4.83 37.98
C VAL A 92 35.49 3.72 37.15
N ARG A 93 36.81 3.77 36.97
CA ARG A 93 37.59 2.81 36.15
C ARG A 93 36.95 2.50 34.78
N GLY A 94 36.39 3.52 34.13
CA GLY A 94 35.76 3.41 32.80
C GLY A 94 34.30 2.95 32.78
N LYS A 95 33.68 2.67 33.92
CA LYS A 95 32.24 2.37 34.02
C LYS A 95 31.42 3.60 34.37
N GLU A 96 30.25 3.74 33.77
CA GLU A 96 29.29 4.80 34.12
C GLU A 96 28.32 4.30 35.20
N LEU A 97 28.31 5.02 36.32
CA LEU A 97 27.53 4.65 37.50
C LEU A 97 26.53 5.74 37.82
N LEU A 98 25.27 5.36 38.07
CA LEU A 98 24.30 6.25 38.67
C LEU A 98 24.47 6.19 40.19
N VAL A 99 24.81 7.33 40.78
CA VAL A 99 25.09 7.42 42.21
C VAL A 99 24.12 8.40 42.85
N THR A 100 23.41 7.95 43.89
CA THR A 100 22.49 8.77 44.67
C THR A 100 22.93 8.81 46.13
N GLY A 101 23.11 10.00 46.68
CA GLY A 101 23.51 10.25 48.05
C GLY A 101 22.39 10.88 48.84
N ASN A 102 22.19 10.40 50.06
CA ASN A 102 21.16 10.88 50.99
C ASN A 102 21.83 11.32 52.30
N PRO A 103 21.57 12.55 52.78
CA PRO A 103 22.07 12.99 54.08
C PRO A 103 21.26 12.34 55.21
N VAL A 104 21.94 11.93 56.27
CA VAL A 104 21.37 11.45 57.52
C VAL A 104 21.65 12.49 58.59
N PHE A 105 20.60 13.03 59.20
CA PHE A 105 20.69 14.12 60.18
C PHE A 105 20.64 13.61 61.62
N ASP A 106 21.34 14.30 62.52
CA ASP A 106 21.16 14.15 63.96
C ASP A 106 19.91 14.89 64.48
N HIS A 107 19.66 14.78 65.79
CA HIS A 107 18.56 15.47 66.46
C HIS A 107 18.66 17.01 66.43
N ASN A 108 19.83 17.56 66.10
CA ASN A 108 20.08 19.00 65.99
C ASN A 108 20.01 19.51 64.54
N GLY A 109 19.66 18.64 63.58
CA GLY A 109 19.56 18.98 62.15
C GLY A 109 20.92 19.10 61.44
N LYS A 110 22.02 18.64 62.05
CA LYS A 110 23.33 18.55 61.41
C LYS A 110 23.48 17.19 60.71
N ILE A 111 24.14 17.16 59.55
CA ILE A 111 24.44 15.89 58.87
C ILE A 111 25.43 15.11 59.75
N THR A 112 25.09 13.86 60.04
CA THR A 112 25.94 12.88 60.73
C THR A 112 26.63 11.98 59.73
N TYR A 113 25.88 11.52 58.73
CA TYR A 113 26.38 10.62 57.69
C TYR A 113 25.80 10.97 56.32
N VAL A 114 26.50 10.59 55.26
CA VAL A 114 25.96 10.56 53.90
C VAL A 114 25.96 9.11 53.42
N VAL A 115 24.78 8.58 53.11
CA VAL A 115 24.62 7.24 52.56
C VAL A 115 24.46 7.34 51.05
N THR A 116 25.39 6.74 50.32
CA THR A 116 25.39 6.71 48.86
C THR A 116 25.03 5.32 48.34
N ASN A 117 24.19 5.28 47.32
CA ASN A 117 23.83 4.10 46.56
C ASN A 117 24.41 4.22 45.14
N VAL A 118 25.05 3.17 44.63
CA VAL A 118 25.75 3.08 43.36
C VAL A 118 25.16 1.96 42.51
N ARG A 119 24.75 2.30 41.28
CA ARG A 119 24.25 1.35 40.27
C ARG A 119 25.04 1.44 38.96
N ASP A 120 25.37 0.30 38.37
CA ASP A 120 25.94 0.24 37.01
C ASP A 120 24.83 0.45 35.97
N ILE A 121 24.99 1.46 35.11
CA ILE A 121 24.04 1.76 34.04
C ILE A 121 24.65 1.60 32.64
N SER A 122 25.88 1.09 32.56
CA SER A 122 26.66 1.00 31.31
C SER A 122 25.92 0.18 30.25
N ASP A 123 25.45 -1.02 30.59
CA ASP A 123 24.71 -1.90 29.68
C ASP A 123 23.37 -1.30 29.23
N LEU A 124 22.67 -0.62 30.15
CA LEU A 124 21.39 0.03 29.87
C LEU A 124 21.56 1.18 28.88
N ASN A 125 22.59 2.00 29.05
CA ASN A 125 22.95 3.07 28.13
C ASN A 125 23.38 2.52 26.76
N TYR A 126 24.18 1.43 26.73
CA TYR A 126 24.55 0.76 25.49
C TYR A 126 23.32 0.26 24.72
N MET A 127 22.43 -0.48 25.37
CA MET A 127 21.19 -0.98 24.76
C MET A 127 20.28 0.14 24.24
N LYS A 128 20.15 1.24 25.00
CA LYS A 128 19.39 2.42 24.56
C LYS A 128 19.98 3.01 23.29
N THR A 129 21.30 3.06 23.19
CA THR A 129 22.00 3.64 22.04
C THR A 129 21.84 2.76 20.80
N GLU A 130 21.97 1.44 20.93
CA GLU A 130 21.70 0.51 19.82
C GLU A 130 20.24 0.59 19.34
N LEU A 131 19.27 0.68 20.26
CA LEU A 131 17.86 0.78 19.91
C LEU A 131 17.55 2.07 19.14
N LEU A 132 18.14 3.20 19.54
CA LEU A 132 18.01 4.47 18.82
C LEU A 132 18.64 4.40 17.42
N HIS A 133 19.79 3.73 17.28
CA HIS A 133 20.44 3.53 16.00
C HIS A 133 19.58 2.68 15.05
N SER A 134 19.04 1.56 15.55
CA SER A 134 18.14 0.67 14.79
C SER A 134 16.86 1.38 14.33
N LYS A 135 16.24 2.19 15.20
CA LYS A 135 15.06 3.00 14.84
C LYS A 135 15.38 4.00 13.72
N ARG A 136 16.50 4.71 13.82
CA ARG A 136 16.91 5.71 12.81
C ARG A 136 17.16 5.06 11.44
N LEU A 137 17.83 3.91 11.41
CA LEU A 137 18.01 3.14 10.16
C LEU A 137 16.66 2.73 9.56
N THR A 138 15.74 2.24 10.39
CA THR A 138 14.40 1.84 9.93
C THR A 138 13.64 3.02 9.32
N GLU A 139 13.67 4.19 9.98
CA GLU A 139 13.04 5.42 9.45
C GLU A 139 13.65 5.85 8.11
N GLN A 140 14.98 5.78 7.97
CA GLN A 140 15.67 6.08 6.71
C GLN A 140 15.22 5.16 5.57
N TYR A 141 15.17 3.84 5.82
CA TYR A 141 14.70 2.88 4.82
C TYR A 141 13.25 3.12 4.40
N VAL A 142 12.37 3.48 5.34
CA VAL A 142 10.97 3.80 5.03
C VAL A 142 10.90 5.02 4.10
N CYS A 143 11.63 6.10 4.41
CA CYS A 143 11.67 7.29 3.56
C CYS A 143 12.21 6.99 2.16
N GLU A 144 13.27 6.18 2.04
CA GLU A 144 13.84 5.82 0.74
C GLU A 144 12.88 4.98 -0.11
N ILE A 145 12.17 4.02 0.50
CA ILE A 145 11.12 3.23 -0.18
C ILE A 145 9.97 4.13 -0.65
N GLU A 146 9.56 5.10 0.16
CA GLU A 146 8.51 6.05 -0.21
C GLU A 146 8.94 6.95 -1.38
N GLU A 147 10.19 7.44 -1.38
CA GLU A 147 10.72 8.21 -2.51
C GLU A 147 10.78 7.41 -3.80
N LEU A 148 11.23 6.15 -3.75
CA LEU A 148 11.29 5.28 -4.92
C LEU A 148 9.90 5.03 -5.51
N LYS A 149 8.91 4.73 -4.65
CA LYS A 149 7.50 4.61 -5.07
C LYS A 149 6.97 5.89 -5.70
N LYS A 150 7.31 7.05 -5.11
CA LYS A 150 6.89 8.35 -5.62
C LYS A 150 7.50 8.65 -6.99
N ARG A 151 8.79 8.35 -7.21
CA ARG A 151 9.45 8.51 -8.52
C ARG A 151 8.84 7.58 -9.59
N GLU A 152 8.46 6.37 -9.22
CA GLU A 152 7.76 5.44 -10.12
C GLU A 152 6.35 5.96 -10.49
N LEU A 153 5.62 6.52 -9.53
CA LEU A 153 4.31 7.17 -9.74
C LEU A 153 4.40 8.48 -10.54
N ILE A 154 5.48 9.26 -10.38
CA ILE A 154 5.72 10.50 -11.14
C ILE A 154 5.99 10.20 -12.61
N HIS A 155 6.72 9.11 -12.93
CA HIS A 155 6.92 8.70 -14.32
C HIS A 155 5.63 8.25 -15.02
N LEU A 156 4.61 7.84 -14.28
CA LEU A 156 3.28 7.54 -14.80
C LEU A 156 2.36 8.76 -14.86
N HIS A 157 2.74 9.88 -14.24
CA HIS A 157 2.01 11.16 -14.35
C HIS A 157 2.29 11.91 -15.66
N LEU A 158 3.05 11.33 -16.60
CA LEU A 158 3.18 11.86 -17.95
C LEU A 158 1.81 11.75 -18.66
N ASP A 159 1.15 12.90 -18.78
CA ASP A 159 -0.06 13.23 -19.54
C ASP A 159 -1.15 12.15 -19.65
N GLY A 160 -1.91 11.96 -18.57
CA GLY A 160 -3.25 11.36 -18.62
C GLY A 160 -3.35 9.89 -18.19
N ILE A 161 -2.26 9.29 -17.70
CA ILE A 161 -2.30 7.96 -17.09
C ILE A 161 -2.61 8.09 -15.59
N ILE A 162 -3.65 7.37 -15.16
CA ILE A 162 -4.13 7.41 -13.78
C ILE A 162 -4.23 5.97 -13.29
N GLY A 163 -3.39 5.63 -12.33
CA GLY A 163 -3.32 4.30 -11.76
C GLY A 163 -2.32 4.22 -10.61
N GLN A 164 -2.71 3.52 -9.57
CA GLN A 164 -1.90 3.21 -8.38
C GLN A 164 -1.93 1.71 -8.03
N SER A 165 -2.82 0.94 -8.65
CA SER A 165 -2.93 -0.51 -8.50
C SER A 165 -1.69 -1.22 -9.02
N GLN A 166 -1.22 -2.27 -8.34
CA GLN A 166 -0.04 -3.01 -8.79
C GLN A 166 -0.26 -3.65 -10.17
N GLU A 167 -1.51 -4.01 -10.47
CA GLU A 167 -1.94 -4.62 -11.71
C GLU A 167 -1.70 -3.67 -12.89
N ILE A 168 -2.11 -2.39 -12.80
CA ILE A 168 -1.89 -1.43 -13.88
C ILE A 168 -0.42 -0.98 -13.95
N MET A 169 0.28 -0.90 -12.81
CA MET A 169 1.71 -0.59 -12.77
C MET A 169 2.52 -1.62 -13.58
N LYS A 170 2.21 -2.91 -13.45
CA LYS A 170 2.84 -3.99 -14.24
C LYS A 170 2.62 -3.81 -15.74
N VAL A 171 1.40 -3.41 -16.13
CA VAL A 171 1.06 -3.15 -17.54
C VAL A 171 1.91 -2.03 -18.11
N PHE A 172 2.00 -0.89 -17.41
CA PHE A 172 2.81 0.24 -17.89
C PHE A 172 4.31 -0.05 -17.82
N HIS A 173 4.79 -0.83 -16.84
CA HIS A 173 6.18 -1.26 -16.80
C HIS A 173 6.55 -2.10 -18.03
N LEU A 174 5.69 -3.05 -18.41
CA LEU A 174 5.86 -3.83 -19.63
C LEU A 174 5.77 -2.93 -20.87
N ALA A 175 4.77 -2.05 -20.94
CA ALA A 175 4.61 -1.12 -22.04
C ALA A 175 5.86 -0.25 -22.24
N ARG A 176 6.46 0.25 -21.16
CA ARG A 176 7.69 1.06 -21.22
C ARG A 176 8.88 0.29 -21.78
N LYS A 177 9.04 -0.98 -21.40
CA LYS A 177 10.11 -1.84 -21.93
C LYS A 177 9.92 -2.09 -23.42
N VAL A 178 8.67 -2.31 -23.84
CA VAL A 178 8.29 -2.67 -25.21
C VAL A 178 8.24 -1.44 -26.11
N ALA A 179 8.02 -0.24 -25.57
CA ALA A 179 8.04 1.02 -26.32
C ALA A 179 9.38 1.25 -27.04
N LYS A 180 10.50 0.80 -26.45
CA LYS A 180 11.87 0.96 -26.98
C LYS A 180 12.23 0.02 -28.13
N VAL A 181 11.30 -0.83 -28.57
CA VAL A 181 11.53 -1.80 -29.66
C VAL A 181 10.36 -1.80 -30.63
N ASP A 182 10.65 -2.10 -31.90
CA ASP A 182 9.66 -2.13 -32.98
C ASP A 182 8.84 -3.44 -33.06
N SER A 183 8.84 -4.24 -31.99
CA SER A 183 8.03 -5.47 -31.95
C SER A 183 6.53 -5.18 -32.02
N THR A 184 5.78 -6.05 -32.71
CA THR A 184 4.32 -6.01 -32.74
C THR A 184 3.74 -6.24 -31.35
N VAL A 185 2.78 -5.41 -30.97
CA VAL A 185 2.12 -5.48 -29.65
C VAL A 185 0.66 -5.85 -29.83
N LEU A 186 0.18 -6.79 -29.02
CA LEU A 186 -1.23 -7.18 -28.94
C LEU A 186 -1.79 -6.81 -27.56
N ILE A 187 -2.69 -5.83 -27.52
CA ILE A 187 -3.33 -5.36 -26.29
C ILE A 187 -4.65 -6.11 -26.10
N LEU A 188 -4.72 -6.92 -25.05
CA LEU A 188 -5.87 -7.72 -24.70
C LEU A 188 -6.61 -7.08 -23.53
N GLY A 189 -7.93 -6.97 -23.62
CA GLY A 189 -8.74 -6.50 -22.49
C GLY A 189 -10.15 -6.14 -22.88
N GLU A 190 -11.05 -6.14 -21.89
CA GLU A 190 -12.46 -5.79 -22.09
C GLU A 190 -12.65 -4.40 -22.71
N SER A 191 -13.83 -4.16 -23.27
CA SER A 191 -14.16 -2.82 -23.77
C SER A 191 -14.15 -1.81 -22.62
N GLY A 192 -13.58 -0.62 -22.88
CA GLY A 192 -13.58 0.48 -21.91
C GLY A 192 -12.50 0.43 -20.84
N VAL A 193 -11.53 -0.49 -20.90
CA VAL A 193 -10.41 -0.55 -19.93
C VAL A 193 -9.31 0.51 -20.16
N GLY A 194 -9.38 1.28 -21.23
CA GLY A 194 -8.38 2.31 -21.55
C GLY A 194 -7.21 1.82 -22.44
N LYS A 195 -7.46 0.86 -23.34
CA LYS A 195 -6.44 0.34 -24.28
C LYS A 195 -5.78 1.45 -25.10
N GLU A 196 -6.53 2.46 -25.52
CA GLU A 196 -6.02 3.60 -26.28
C GLU A 196 -4.99 4.44 -25.51
N VAL A 197 -5.12 4.55 -24.17
CA VAL A 197 -4.13 5.24 -23.33
C VAL A 197 -2.78 4.51 -23.38
N ILE A 198 -2.82 3.18 -23.36
CA ILE A 198 -1.61 2.36 -23.47
C ILE A 198 -0.99 2.47 -24.87
N VAL A 199 -1.79 2.57 -25.92
CA VAL A 199 -1.31 2.81 -27.30
C VAL A 199 -0.60 4.16 -27.39
N ASN A 200 -1.20 5.22 -26.86
CA ASN A 200 -0.59 6.55 -26.85
C ASN A 200 0.75 6.51 -26.10
N TYR A 201 0.78 5.85 -24.93
CA TYR A 201 1.99 5.68 -24.15
C TYR A 201 3.08 4.91 -24.91
N LEU A 202 2.73 3.78 -25.53
CA LEU A 202 3.65 2.96 -26.33
C LEU A 202 4.28 3.73 -27.50
N HIS A 203 3.52 4.63 -28.10
CA HIS A 203 3.98 5.47 -29.20
C HIS A 203 4.87 6.62 -28.69
N GLN A 204 4.43 7.34 -27.66
CA GLN A 204 5.16 8.46 -27.05
C GLN A 204 6.51 8.05 -26.46
N GLU A 205 6.62 6.84 -25.90
CA GLU A 205 7.86 6.32 -25.30
C GLU A 205 8.75 5.57 -26.31
N SER A 206 8.39 5.58 -27.60
CA SER A 206 9.15 4.93 -28.67
C SER A 206 10.02 5.89 -29.45
N ASP A 207 10.96 5.34 -30.23
CA ASP A 207 11.81 6.12 -31.14
C ASP A 207 10.98 6.83 -32.24
N ARG A 208 9.71 6.42 -32.42
CA ARG A 208 8.74 6.97 -33.39
C ARG A 208 7.79 8.01 -32.78
N ALA A 209 8.06 8.54 -31.60
CA ALA A 209 7.15 9.46 -30.88
C ALA A 209 6.80 10.75 -31.65
N ASN A 210 7.68 11.21 -32.55
CA ASN A 210 7.45 12.39 -33.39
C ASN A 210 6.84 12.04 -34.78
N ALA A 211 6.60 10.76 -35.04
CA ALA A 211 6.06 10.24 -36.30
C ALA A 211 4.53 10.08 -36.20
N PRO A 212 3.80 9.84 -37.30
CA PRO A 212 2.34 9.73 -37.23
C PRO A 212 1.89 8.50 -36.43
N LEU A 213 0.84 8.68 -35.61
CA LEU A 213 0.07 7.60 -34.99
C LEU A 213 -1.31 7.52 -35.65
N ILE A 214 -1.49 6.57 -36.56
CA ILE A 214 -2.75 6.34 -37.27
C ILE A 214 -3.58 5.33 -36.50
N LYS A 215 -4.78 5.73 -36.05
CA LYS A 215 -5.70 4.87 -35.30
C LYS A 215 -6.86 4.43 -36.17
N VAL A 216 -7.11 3.12 -36.22
CA VAL A 216 -8.16 2.51 -37.03
C VAL A 216 -8.98 1.56 -36.18
N ASN A 217 -10.30 1.74 -36.16
CA ASN A 217 -11.21 0.79 -35.52
C ASN A 217 -11.81 -0.12 -36.60
N CYS A 218 -11.42 -1.41 -36.57
CA CYS A 218 -11.82 -2.37 -37.58
C CYS A 218 -13.32 -2.73 -37.53
N GLY A 219 -13.95 -2.57 -36.36
CA GLY A 219 -15.39 -2.80 -36.17
C GLY A 219 -16.27 -1.61 -36.58
N ALA A 220 -15.72 -0.40 -36.64
CA ALA A 220 -16.46 0.81 -36.99
C ALA A 220 -16.59 1.04 -38.51
N ILE A 221 -15.64 0.54 -39.31
CA ILE A 221 -15.64 0.70 -40.76
C ILE A 221 -16.47 -0.43 -41.40
N PRO A 222 -17.42 -0.13 -42.32
CA PRO A 222 -18.13 -1.17 -43.04
C PRO A 222 -17.18 -2.14 -43.74
N LYS A 223 -17.42 -3.45 -43.61
CA LYS A 223 -16.52 -4.50 -44.13
C LYS A 223 -16.10 -4.31 -45.60
N HIS A 224 -17.01 -3.82 -46.44
CA HIS A 224 -16.76 -3.59 -47.86
C HIS A 224 -15.86 -2.37 -48.16
N LEU A 225 -15.68 -1.45 -47.21
CA LEU A 225 -14.79 -0.29 -47.32
C LEU A 225 -13.47 -0.49 -46.58
N LEU A 226 -13.41 -1.43 -45.63
CA LEU A 226 -12.24 -1.63 -44.78
C LEU A 226 -10.97 -1.91 -45.59
N GLU A 227 -11.09 -2.65 -46.70
CA GLU A 227 -9.97 -2.94 -47.59
C GLU A 227 -9.39 -1.67 -48.23
N SER A 228 -10.24 -0.84 -48.83
CA SER A 228 -9.83 0.36 -49.56
C SER A 228 -9.37 1.47 -48.62
N GLU A 229 -9.88 1.52 -47.39
CA GLU A 229 -9.38 2.41 -46.33
C GLU A 229 -8.00 1.98 -45.83
N LEU A 230 -7.79 0.69 -45.51
CA LEU A 230 -6.51 0.22 -44.98
C LEU A 230 -5.38 0.26 -46.02
N PHE A 231 -5.64 -0.25 -47.23
CA PHE A 231 -4.61 -0.49 -48.24
C PHE A 231 -4.62 0.52 -49.38
N GLY A 232 -5.62 1.40 -49.45
CA GLY A 232 -5.77 2.35 -50.54
C GLY A 232 -6.24 1.69 -51.83
N TYR A 233 -6.47 2.51 -52.87
CA TYR A 233 -6.89 2.03 -54.18
C TYR A 233 -6.29 2.86 -55.31
N GLU A 234 -6.06 2.21 -56.45
CA GLU A 234 -5.68 2.89 -57.69
C GLU A 234 -6.90 3.44 -58.43
N LYS A 235 -6.66 4.38 -59.34
CA LYS A 235 -7.69 4.94 -60.22
C LYS A 235 -8.44 3.84 -60.96
N GLY A 236 -9.77 3.85 -60.86
CA GLY A 236 -10.63 2.90 -61.58
C GLY A 236 -10.72 1.51 -60.95
N ALA A 237 -10.31 1.34 -59.69
CA ALA A 237 -10.39 0.06 -59.00
C ALA A 237 -11.82 -0.48 -58.84
N PHE A 238 -12.82 0.39 -58.68
CA PHE A 238 -14.24 0.04 -58.58
C PHE A 238 -15.15 1.21 -59.00
N THR A 239 -16.45 0.94 -59.20
CA THR A 239 -17.44 1.97 -59.56
C THR A 239 -17.63 2.96 -58.41
N GLY A 240 -17.27 4.23 -58.63
CA GLY A 240 -17.29 5.28 -57.59
C GLY A 240 -15.93 5.58 -56.96
N ALA A 241 -14.85 4.92 -57.39
CA ALA A 241 -13.50 5.25 -56.98
C ALA A 241 -13.11 6.65 -57.46
N ASP A 242 -12.36 7.40 -56.63
CA ASP A 242 -11.81 8.68 -57.03
C ASP A 242 -10.94 8.52 -58.29
N SER A 243 -11.12 9.45 -59.21
CA SER A 243 -10.32 9.62 -60.42
C SER A 243 -8.81 9.73 -60.19
N GLN A 244 -8.37 10.06 -58.97
CA GLN A 244 -6.95 10.14 -58.59
C GLN A 244 -6.46 8.95 -57.75
N GLY A 245 -7.34 8.02 -57.37
CA GLY A 245 -7.04 7.01 -56.36
C GLY A 245 -6.93 7.60 -54.94
N LYS A 246 -6.68 6.74 -53.95
CA LYS A 246 -6.53 7.16 -52.54
C LYS A 246 -5.44 6.34 -51.84
N PRO A 247 -4.49 6.96 -51.11
CA PRO A 247 -3.52 6.24 -50.30
C PRO A 247 -4.20 5.57 -49.09
N GLY A 248 -3.77 4.36 -48.76
CA GLY A 248 -4.28 3.63 -47.60
C GLY A 248 -3.80 4.19 -46.26
N LEU A 249 -4.47 3.81 -45.18
CA LEU A 249 -4.10 4.19 -43.81
C LEU A 249 -2.72 3.64 -43.41
N PHE A 250 -2.31 2.48 -43.93
CA PHE A 250 -0.95 1.99 -43.73
C PHE A 250 0.10 2.86 -44.42
N GLU A 251 -0.19 3.41 -45.60
CA GLU A 251 0.72 4.35 -46.29
C GLU A 251 0.83 5.65 -45.51
N GLN A 252 -0.27 6.13 -44.93
CA GLN A 252 -0.28 7.33 -44.08
C GLN A 252 0.48 7.13 -42.76
N ALA A 253 0.65 5.88 -42.33
CA ALA A 253 1.38 5.52 -41.12
C ALA A 253 2.88 5.26 -41.38
N ASP A 254 3.36 5.38 -42.62
CA ASP A 254 4.74 5.09 -42.99
C ASP A 254 5.75 5.92 -42.18
N GLY A 255 6.81 5.28 -41.69
CA GLY A 255 7.76 5.81 -40.71
C GLY A 255 7.21 5.92 -39.28
N GLY A 256 5.92 5.68 -39.07
CA GLY A 256 5.20 5.88 -37.81
C GLY A 256 4.64 4.60 -37.20
N THR A 257 3.46 4.73 -36.59
CA THR A 257 2.76 3.64 -35.90
C THR A 257 1.31 3.56 -36.37
N ILE A 258 0.84 2.36 -36.67
CA ILE A 258 -0.58 2.08 -36.90
C ILE A 258 -1.16 1.30 -35.73
N PHE A 259 -2.30 1.78 -35.24
CA PHE A 259 -3.09 1.14 -34.20
C PHE A 259 -4.36 0.53 -34.81
N LEU A 260 -4.49 -0.79 -34.71
CA LEU A 260 -5.65 -1.55 -35.16
C LEU A 260 -6.50 -1.97 -33.96
N ASP A 261 -7.55 -1.21 -33.66
CA ASP A 261 -8.52 -1.54 -32.61
C ASP A 261 -9.57 -2.53 -33.13
N GLU A 262 -10.03 -3.37 -32.20
CA GLU A 262 -10.93 -4.49 -32.45
C GLU A 262 -10.50 -5.38 -33.64
N ILE A 263 -9.22 -5.81 -33.64
CA ILE A 263 -8.64 -6.63 -34.73
C ILE A 263 -9.39 -7.96 -34.94
N GLY A 264 -10.09 -8.45 -33.91
CA GLY A 264 -10.96 -9.64 -34.01
C GLY A 264 -12.14 -9.48 -34.98
N ASP A 265 -12.58 -8.24 -35.25
CA ASP A 265 -13.67 -7.98 -36.20
C ASP A 265 -13.22 -7.98 -37.67
N MET A 266 -11.91 -8.14 -37.95
CA MET A 266 -11.35 -8.10 -39.30
C MET A 266 -11.78 -9.33 -40.13
N PRO A 267 -12.37 -9.13 -41.33
CA PRO A 267 -12.71 -10.22 -42.24
C PRO A 267 -11.51 -11.10 -42.64
N MET A 268 -11.76 -12.40 -42.82
CA MET A 268 -10.72 -13.42 -43.09
C MET A 268 -9.89 -13.15 -44.36
N ASP A 269 -10.50 -12.56 -45.38
CA ASP A 269 -9.85 -12.14 -46.62
C ASP A 269 -8.84 -11.00 -46.39
N LEU A 270 -9.15 -10.07 -45.48
CA LEU A 270 -8.24 -8.98 -45.11
C LEU A 270 -7.13 -9.43 -44.17
N GLN A 271 -7.37 -10.46 -43.35
CA GLN A 271 -6.35 -11.06 -42.51
C GLN A 271 -5.15 -11.58 -43.33
N VAL A 272 -5.39 -12.09 -44.55
CA VAL A 272 -4.32 -12.52 -45.47
C VAL A 272 -3.46 -11.34 -45.93
N LYS A 273 -4.08 -10.20 -46.22
CA LYS A 273 -3.36 -8.99 -46.64
C LYS A 273 -2.58 -8.37 -45.49
N LEU A 274 -3.17 -8.33 -44.29
CA LEU A 274 -2.48 -7.87 -43.09
C LEU A 274 -1.26 -8.76 -42.77
N LEU A 275 -1.40 -10.07 -42.93
CA LEU A 275 -0.27 -11.00 -42.74
C LEU A 275 0.90 -10.67 -43.67
N ARG A 276 0.64 -10.34 -44.95
CA ARG A 276 1.69 -9.91 -45.89
C ARG A 276 2.37 -8.63 -45.44
N VAL A 277 1.60 -7.64 -44.97
CA VAL A 277 2.17 -6.40 -44.41
C VAL A 277 3.11 -6.70 -43.23
N LEU A 278 2.70 -7.58 -42.30
CA LEU A 278 3.50 -7.93 -41.12
C LEU A 278 4.72 -8.81 -41.42
N GLN A 279 4.76 -9.48 -42.56
CA GLN A 279 5.85 -10.38 -42.94
C GLN A 279 6.86 -9.73 -43.89
N GLU A 280 6.35 -9.06 -44.92
CA GLU A 280 7.14 -8.52 -46.03
C GLU A 280 7.33 -7.00 -45.91
N PHE A 281 6.56 -6.34 -45.04
CA PHE A 281 6.53 -4.87 -44.93
C PHE A 281 6.20 -4.22 -46.29
N GLU A 282 5.31 -4.85 -47.05
CA GLU A 282 4.88 -4.40 -48.37
C GLU A 282 3.36 -4.29 -48.44
N ILE A 283 2.89 -3.28 -49.19
CA ILE A 283 1.47 -3.05 -49.47
C ILE A 283 1.24 -3.07 -50.97
N MET A 284 0.06 -3.55 -51.36
CA MET A 284 -0.48 -3.40 -52.71
C MET A 284 -1.87 -2.77 -52.63
N ARG A 285 -2.06 -1.64 -53.32
CA ARG A 285 -3.35 -0.95 -53.42
C ARG A 285 -4.39 -1.82 -54.12
N VAL A 286 -5.67 -1.66 -53.77
CA VAL A 286 -6.77 -2.32 -54.46
C VAL A 286 -6.78 -1.93 -55.94
N GLY A 287 -6.85 -2.92 -56.82
CA GLY A 287 -6.77 -2.74 -58.29
C GLY A 287 -5.36 -2.50 -58.83
N GLY A 288 -4.36 -2.29 -57.96
CA GLY A 288 -2.97 -2.07 -58.35
C GLY A 288 -2.21 -3.36 -58.66
N ARG A 289 -1.07 -3.20 -59.35
CA ARG A 289 -0.19 -4.32 -59.75
C ARG A 289 1.21 -4.26 -59.14
N LYS A 290 1.53 -3.18 -58.43
CA LYS A 290 2.85 -2.96 -57.83
C LYS A 290 2.73 -3.01 -56.31
N SER A 291 3.61 -3.76 -55.67
CA SER A 291 3.87 -3.62 -54.23
C SER A 291 4.90 -2.52 -53.99
N PHE A 292 4.84 -1.92 -52.81
CA PHE A 292 5.86 -0.99 -52.32
C PHE A 292 6.08 -1.22 -50.83
N LYS A 293 7.31 -0.96 -50.39
CA LYS A 293 7.72 -1.15 -49.00
C LYS A 293 7.22 -0.02 -48.11
N ILE A 294 6.91 -0.37 -46.88
CA ILE A 294 6.56 0.54 -45.80
C ILE A 294 7.34 0.20 -44.55
N ASP A 295 7.59 1.18 -43.70
CA ASP A 295 8.19 1.01 -42.38
C ASP A 295 7.19 1.45 -41.30
N VAL A 296 6.36 0.52 -40.84
CA VAL A 296 5.28 0.81 -39.90
C VAL A 296 5.35 -0.12 -38.70
N ARG A 297 5.35 0.48 -37.50
CA ARG A 297 5.13 -0.27 -36.26
C ARG A 297 3.65 -0.58 -36.09
N VAL A 298 3.30 -1.85 -35.84
CA VAL A 298 1.91 -2.27 -35.66
C VAL A 298 1.60 -2.53 -34.20
N ILE A 299 0.56 -1.85 -33.70
CA ILE A 299 -0.06 -2.12 -32.41
C ILE A 299 -1.50 -2.56 -32.67
N SER A 300 -1.93 -3.66 -32.07
CA SER A 300 -3.29 -4.18 -32.24
C SER A 300 -3.98 -4.32 -30.89
N ALA A 301 -5.30 -4.23 -30.87
CA ALA A 301 -6.11 -4.46 -29.68
C ALA A 301 -7.37 -5.24 -29.99
N THR A 302 -7.84 -6.01 -29.02
CA THR A 302 -9.16 -6.66 -29.10
C THR A 302 -9.72 -6.95 -27.71
N ASN A 303 -11.03 -7.07 -27.61
CA ASN A 303 -11.72 -7.61 -26.44
C ASN A 303 -12.05 -9.11 -26.57
N MET A 304 -11.83 -9.71 -27.74
CA MET A 304 -12.15 -11.10 -28.04
C MET A 304 -11.00 -12.04 -27.68
N ASN A 305 -11.32 -13.31 -27.44
CA ASN A 305 -10.32 -14.35 -27.28
C ASN A 305 -9.87 -14.87 -28.66
N LEU A 306 -8.78 -14.31 -29.19
CA LEU A 306 -8.26 -14.71 -30.51
C LEU A 306 -7.85 -16.19 -30.57
N GLU A 307 -7.40 -16.78 -29.46
CA GLU A 307 -7.02 -18.19 -29.42
C GLU A 307 -8.25 -19.09 -29.68
N GLU A 308 -9.38 -18.81 -29.02
CA GLU A 308 -10.65 -19.50 -29.29
C GLU A 308 -11.15 -19.26 -30.72
N MET A 309 -10.96 -18.07 -31.28
CA MET A 309 -11.34 -17.78 -32.66
C MET A 309 -10.49 -18.55 -33.67
N VAL A 310 -9.20 -18.75 -33.37
CA VAL A 310 -8.32 -19.61 -34.16
C VAL A 310 -8.81 -21.06 -34.14
N ASP A 311 -9.22 -21.57 -32.98
CA ASP A 311 -9.76 -22.93 -32.87
C ASP A 311 -11.08 -23.11 -33.63
N LYS A 312 -11.88 -22.04 -33.76
CA LYS A 312 -13.14 -22.01 -34.52
C LYS A 312 -12.96 -21.70 -36.02
N ASN A 313 -11.73 -21.44 -36.49
CA ASN A 313 -11.41 -20.95 -37.84
C ASN A 313 -12.01 -19.58 -38.20
N ASP A 314 -12.37 -18.76 -37.20
CA ASP A 314 -12.83 -17.37 -37.38
C ASP A 314 -11.66 -16.37 -37.42
N PHE A 315 -10.46 -16.83 -37.05
CA PHE A 315 -9.23 -16.05 -37.14
C PHE A 315 -8.08 -16.92 -37.61
N ARG A 316 -7.19 -16.39 -38.46
CA ARG A 316 -6.09 -17.19 -39.00
C ARG A 316 -4.98 -17.39 -37.97
N ARG A 317 -4.54 -18.64 -37.84
CA ARG A 317 -3.46 -19.05 -36.93
C ARG A 317 -2.13 -18.36 -37.22
N ASP A 318 -1.78 -18.21 -38.51
CA ASP A 318 -0.53 -17.58 -38.95
C ASP A 318 -0.47 -16.09 -38.57
N LEU A 319 -1.58 -15.36 -38.74
CA LEU A 319 -1.71 -13.97 -38.32
C LEU A 319 -1.67 -13.82 -36.80
N TYR A 320 -2.35 -14.70 -36.06
CA TYR A 320 -2.34 -14.67 -34.59
C TYR A 320 -0.91 -14.70 -34.03
N TYR A 321 -0.05 -15.60 -34.52
CA TYR A 321 1.33 -15.67 -34.05
C TYR A 321 2.18 -14.45 -34.42
N ARG A 322 1.86 -13.74 -35.53
CA ARG A 322 2.54 -12.49 -35.92
C ARG A 322 2.08 -11.28 -35.13
N LEU A 323 0.83 -11.28 -34.66
CA LEU A 323 0.30 -10.22 -33.79
C LEU A 323 0.70 -10.45 -32.32
N ASN A 324 0.65 -11.69 -31.85
CA ASN A 324 0.87 -12.06 -30.45
C ASN A 324 2.36 -12.23 -30.09
N ILE A 325 3.23 -11.34 -30.59
CA ILE A 325 4.66 -11.35 -30.22
C ILE A 325 4.83 -10.84 -28.79
N VAL A 326 4.20 -9.72 -28.47
CA VAL A 326 4.17 -9.17 -27.10
C VAL A 326 2.73 -8.92 -26.67
N PRO A 327 2.10 -9.86 -25.93
CA PRO A 327 0.78 -9.63 -25.35
C PRO A 327 0.85 -8.70 -24.14
N ILE A 328 -0.01 -7.68 -24.13
CA ILE A 328 -0.26 -6.81 -22.98
C ILE A 328 -1.70 -6.98 -22.56
N LYS A 329 -1.92 -7.68 -21.43
CA LYS A 329 -3.27 -7.88 -20.87
C LYS A 329 -3.61 -6.75 -19.90
N VAL A 330 -4.64 -5.98 -20.24
CA VAL A 330 -5.15 -4.87 -19.44
C VAL A 330 -6.25 -5.39 -18.50
N PRO A 331 -6.07 -5.26 -17.17
CA PRO A 331 -7.05 -5.73 -16.21
C PRO A 331 -8.34 -4.88 -16.27
N PRO A 332 -9.52 -5.50 -16.11
CA PRO A 332 -10.76 -4.78 -15.92
C PRO A 332 -10.74 -3.98 -14.62
N LEU A 333 -11.55 -2.92 -14.53
CA LEU A 333 -11.54 -1.96 -13.43
C LEU A 333 -11.81 -2.63 -12.05
N ARG A 334 -12.65 -3.67 -12.03
CA ARG A 334 -12.91 -4.50 -10.84
C ARG A 334 -11.70 -5.27 -10.29
N GLU A 335 -10.67 -5.48 -11.09
CA GLU A 335 -9.41 -6.13 -10.67
C GLU A 335 -8.36 -5.09 -10.21
N ARG A 336 -8.66 -3.79 -10.33
CA ARG A 336 -7.78 -2.68 -9.93
C ARG A 336 -8.56 -1.62 -9.13
N ILE A 337 -9.16 -2.06 -8.03
CA ILE A 337 -10.07 -1.26 -7.20
C ILE A 337 -9.40 0.05 -6.73
N ALA A 338 -8.10 0.00 -6.40
CA ALA A 338 -7.33 1.18 -5.97
C ALA A 338 -7.28 2.32 -7.00
N ASP A 339 -7.56 2.03 -8.28
CA ASP A 339 -7.58 3.05 -9.34
C ASP A 339 -8.93 3.78 -9.46
N ILE A 340 -10.01 3.19 -8.92
CA ILE A 340 -11.38 3.68 -9.11
C ILE A 340 -11.54 5.09 -8.55
N VAL A 341 -11.10 5.31 -7.30
CA VAL A 341 -11.26 6.60 -6.63
C VAL A 341 -10.41 7.70 -7.30
N PRO A 342 -9.10 7.50 -7.57
CA PRO A 342 -8.31 8.45 -8.35
C PRO A 342 -8.91 8.79 -9.71
N LEU A 343 -9.38 7.79 -10.47
CA LEU A 343 -10.04 7.99 -11.76
C LEU A 343 -11.33 8.80 -11.60
N ALA A 344 -12.14 8.49 -10.59
CA ALA A 344 -13.39 9.19 -10.34
C ALA A 344 -13.17 10.68 -10.06
N PHE A 345 -12.19 11.01 -9.19
CA PHE A 345 -11.84 12.39 -8.91
C PHE A 345 -11.24 13.11 -10.12
N TYR A 346 -10.46 12.42 -10.95
CA TYR A 346 -9.97 12.99 -12.19
C TYR A 346 -11.10 13.37 -13.13
N PHE A 347 -12.04 12.46 -13.41
CA PHE A 347 -13.19 12.76 -14.27
C PHE A 347 -14.09 13.85 -13.68
N LEU A 348 -14.28 13.87 -12.36
CA LEU A 348 -15.00 14.94 -11.67
C LEU A 348 -14.33 16.29 -11.92
N ASN A 349 -13.02 16.38 -11.69
CA ASN A 349 -12.26 17.62 -11.87
C ASN A 349 -12.21 18.06 -13.34
N LYS A 350 -12.03 17.10 -14.26
CA LYS A 350 -12.09 17.33 -15.72
C LYS A 350 -13.44 17.94 -16.13
N ASN A 351 -14.54 17.37 -15.66
CA ASN A 351 -15.89 17.85 -15.97
C ASN A 351 -16.24 19.16 -15.27
N ASN A 352 -15.81 19.35 -14.02
CA ASN A 352 -15.95 20.62 -13.31
C ASN A 352 -15.26 21.76 -14.06
N LYS A 353 -14.00 21.56 -14.49
CA LYS A 353 -13.26 22.54 -15.29
C LYS A 353 -13.95 22.83 -16.63
N LYS A 354 -14.38 21.79 -17.34
CA LYS A 354 -15.09 21.90 -18.64
C LYS A 354 -16.39 22.71 -18.52
N ASN A 355 -17.18 22.45 -17.47
CA ASN A 355 -18.50 23.04 -17.29
C ASN A 355 -18.52 24.27 -16.36
N LYS A 356 -17.36 24.69 -15.82
CA LYS A 356 -17.23 25.76 -14.82
C LYS A 356 -18.10 25.54 -13.57
N LEU A 357 -18.15 24.28 -13.11
CA LEU A 357 -18.89 23.86 -11.92
C LEU A 357 -17.92 23.47 -10.80
N ASN A 358 -18.43 23.39 -9.56
CA ASN A 358 -17.66 22.97 -8.38
C ASN A 358 -18.32 21.77 -7.68
N LYS A 359 -18.66 20.72 -8.46
CA LYS A 359 -19.26 19.52 -7.91
C LYS A 359 -18.27 18.74 -7.04
N ARG A 360 -18.74 18.13 -5.95
CA ARG A 360 -17.97 17.25 -5.05
C ARG A 360 -18.73 15.98 -4.73
N PHE A 361 -18.02 14.88 -4.51
CA PHE A 361 -18.64 13.62 -4.07
C PHE A 361 -18.88 13.63 -2.55
N HIS A 362 -20.07 13.20 -2.13
CA HIS A 362 -20.31 12.80 -0.75
C HIS A 362 -19.57 11.48 -0.44
N HIS A 363 -19.10 11.30 0.79
CA HIS A 363 -18.27 10.16 1.19
C HIS A 363 -18.91 8.79 0.91
N GLU A 364 -20.23 8.66 1.04
CA GLU A 364 -20.95 7.41 0.78
C GLU A 364 -20.85 6.93 -0.68
N ILE A 365 -20.75 7.86 -1.65
CA ILE A 365 -20.61 7.50 -3.07
C ILE A 365 -19.27 6.80 -3.33
N ILE A 366 -18.21 7.23 -2.64
CA ILE A 366 -16.87 6.69 -2.84
C ILE A 366 -16.88 5.18 -2.56
N HIS A 367 -17.53 4.78 -1.47
CA HIS A 367 -17.67 3.37 -1.13
C HIS A 367 -18.51 2.60 -2.17
N PHE A 368 -19.57 3.21 -2.70
CA PHE A 368 -20.33 2.60 -3.79
C PHE A 368 -19.48 2.37 -5.04
N PHE A 369 -18.62 3.33 -5.41
CA PHE A 369 -17.75 3.18 -6.58
C PHE A 369 -16.76 2.01 -6.43
N GLU A 370 -16.19 1.81 -5.25
CA GLU A 370 -15.27 0.70 -5.00
C GLU A 370 -15.97 -0.67 -5.01
N GLU A 371 -17.22 -0.75 -4.55
CA GLU A 371 -17.98 -2.00 -4.52
C GLU A 371 -18.60 -2.39 -5.87
N TYR A 372 -18.85 -1.41 -6.74
CA TYR A 372 -19.48 -1.67 -8.03
C TYR A 372 -18.53 -2.39 -8.99
N ARG A 373 -19.06 -3.31 -9.81
CA ARG A 373 -18.24 -4.16 -10.69
C ARG A 373 -17.74 -3.47 -11.95
N TRP A 374 -18.34 -2.35 -12.35
CA TRP A 374 -18.00 -1.60 -13.56
C TRP A 374 -17.90 -2.49 -14.81
N PRO A 375 -19.00 -3.14 -15.26
CA PRO A 375 -18.99 -3.95 -16.49
C PRO A 375 -18.54 -3.18 -17.74
N GLY A 376 -18.74 -1.86 -17.80
CA GLY A 376 -18.22 -0.99 -18.87
C GLY A 376 -16.89 -0.31 -18.52
N ASN A 377 -16.22 -0.75 -17.45
CA ASN A 377 -14.90 -0.32 -17.01
C ASN A 377 -14.79 1.22 -16.87
N ILE A 378 -13.67 1.82 -17.32
CA ILE A 378 -13.41 3.26 -17.20
C ILE A 378 -14.43 4.06 -18.00
N ARG A 379 -14.90 3.55 -19.16
CA ARG A 379 -15.90 4.24 -19.99
C ARG A 379 -17.24 4.42 -19.26
N GLU A 380 -17.67 3.40 -18.53
CA GLU A 380 -18.89 3.49 -17.70
C GLU A 380 -18.69 4.48 -16.55
N LEU A 381 -17.53 4.45 -15.88
CA LEU A 381 -17.18 5.38 -14.81
C LEU A 381 -17.18 6.83 -15.30
N GLU A 382 -16.51 7.13 -16.42
CA GLU A 382 -16.46 8.48 -17.01
C GLU A 382 -17.87 8.96 -17.37
N ASN A 383 -18.66 8.13 -18.05
CA ASN A 383 -20.03 8.47 -18.46
C ASN A 383 -20.94 8.72 -17.25
N LEU A 384 -20.83 7.91 -16.19
CA LEU A 384 -21.62 8.11 -14.98
C LEU A 384 -21.25 9.44 -14.32
N ILE A 385 -19.97 9.75 -14.20
CA ILE A 385 -19.51 10.97 -13.54
C ILE A 385 -19.90 12.21 -14.36
N GLU A 386 -19.71 12.19 -15.69
CA GLU A 386 -20.17 13.28 -16.56
C GLU A 386 -21.68 13.50 -16.40
N ARG A 387 -22.47 12.42 -16.39
CA ARG A 387 -23.92 12.50 -16.14
C ARG A 387 -24.22 13.15 -14.79
N LEU A 388 -23.63 12.69 -13.70
CA LEU A 388 -23.88 13.22 -12.36
C LEU A 388 -23.52 14.71 -12.25
N VAL A 389 -22.39 15.11 -12.85
CA VAL A 389 -21.96 16.52 -12.84
C VAL A 389 -22.99 17.43 -13.53
N VAL A 390 -23.61 16.94 -14.61
CA VAL A 390 -24.60 17.70 -15.40
C VAL A 390 -26.01 17.63 -14.82
N THR A 391 -26.42 16.50 -14.25
CA THR A 391 -27.83 16.29 -13.83
C THR A 391 -28.11 16.63 -12.37
N THR A 392 -27.10 16.71 -11.51
CA THR A 392 -27.31 17.05 -10.10
C THR A 392 -27.38 18.57 -9.94
N ASP A 393 -28.42 19.09 -9.29
CA ASP A 393 -28.55 20.53 -9.05
C ASP A 393 -27.55 21.02 -7.99
N ASN A 394 -27.43 20.28 -6.88
CA ASN A 394 -26.56 20.62 -5.76
C ASN A 394 -25.07 20.45 -6.07
N GLU A 395 -24.21 21.21 -5.39
CA GLU A 395 -22.75 21.04 -5.51
C GLU A 395 -22.28 19.68 -5.00
N GLU A 396 -22.95 19.12 -4.00
CA GLU A 396 -22.62 17.83 -3.43
C GLU A 396 -23.45 16.71 -4.05
N ILE A 397 -22.78 15.76 -4.71
CA ILE A 397 -23.38 14.58 -5.33
C ILE A 397 -23.53 13.50 -4.26
N LYS A 398 -24.75 12.99 -4.07
CA LYS A 398 -25.13 12.02 -3.03
C LYS A 398 -25.68 10.72 -3.64
N MET A 399 -25.81 9.67 -2.83
CA MET A 399 -26.30 8.36 -3.27
C MET A 399 -27.65 8.40 -4.00
N GLN A 400 -28.53 9.34 -3.62
CA GLN A 400 -29.83 9.54 -4.27
C GLN A 400 -29.75 10.06 -5.71
N ASP A 401 -28.62 10.67 -6.09
CA ASP A 401 -28.40 11.19 -7.44
C ASP A 401 -27.94 10.09 -8.41
N LEU A 402 -27.58 8.92 -7.89
CA LEU A 402 -27.19 7.77 -8.71
C LEU A 402 -28.40 7.23 -9.49
N PRO A 403 -28.23 6.90 -10.78
CA PRO A 403 -29.28 6.25 -11.57
C PRO A 403 -29.82 4.98 -10.89
N ALA A 404 -31.14 4.83 -10.84
CA ALA A 404 -31.79 3.67 -10.21
C ALA A 404 -31.32 2.31 -10.75
N SER A 405 -30.90 2.24 -12.02
CA SER A 405 -30.34 1.04 -12.64
C SER A 405 -29.06 0.53 -11.96
N LEU A 406 -28.23 1.44 -11.44
CA LEU A 406 -26.99 1.12 -10.71
C LEU A 406 -27.30 0.60 -9.30
N LEU A 407 -28.29 1.20 -8.64
CA LEU A 407 -28.75 0.79 -7.31
C LEU A 407 -29.43 -0.60 -7.35
N LEU A 408 -30.20 -0.89 -8.41
CA LEU A 408 -30.81 -2.21 -8.64
C LEU A 408 -29.78 -3.30 -8.98
N GLY A 409 -28.66 -2.93 -9.61
CA GLY A 409 -27.52 -3.84 -9.83
C GLY A 409 -26.91 -4.35 -8.52
N LYS A 410 -26.93 -3.52 -7.46
CA LYS A 410 -26.53 -3.89 -6.09
C LYS A 410 -27.48 -4.91 -5.45
N ALA A 411 -28.77 -4.89 -5.84
CA ALA A 411 -29.81 -5.77 -5.29
C ALA A 411 -29.82 -7.18 -5.90
N ARG A 412 -29.12 -7.42 -7.02
CA ARG A 412 -28.85 -8.78 -7.50
C ARG A 412 -27.75 -9.43 -6.64
N LYS A 413 -28.05 -9.67 -5.36
CA LYS A 413 -27.36 -10.70 -4.58
C LYS A 413 -27.38 -11.98 -5.43
N LYS A 414 -26.23 -12.66 -5.53
CA LYS A 414 -26.14 -14.03 -6.07
C LYS A 414 -27.34 -14.81 -5.52
N ILE A 415 -28.29 -15.16 -6.38
CA ILE A 415 -29.18 -16.28 -6.08
C ILE A 415 -28.20 -17.46 -5.98
N GLU A 416 -28.02 -18.00 -4.77
CA GLU A 416 -27.22 -19.21 -4.59
C GLU A 416 -27.78 -20.25 -5.57
N THR A 417 -26.97 -20.71 -6.52
CA THR A 417 -27.36 -21.76 -7.46
C THR A 417 -27.07 -23.11 -6.79
N GLY A 418 -28.12 -23.88 -6.52
CA GLY A 418 -28.05 -25.15 -5.78
C GLY A 418 -29.45 -25.77 -5.63
N LYS A 419 -29.56 -26.89 -4.91
CA LYS A 419 -30.88 -27.47 -4.61
C LYS A 419 -31.66 -26.50 -3.72
N LEU A 420 -32.92 -26.23 -4.05
CA LEU A 420 -33.80 -25.29 -3.32
C LEU A 420 -33.76 -25.50 -1.79
N LYS A 421 -33.70 -26.76 -1.35
CA LYS A 421 -33.63 -27.15 0.06
C LYS A 421 -32.35 -26.67 0.78
N GLU A 422 -31.22 -26.64 0.08
CA GLU A 422 -29.92 -26.20 0.61
C GLU A 422 -29.87 -24.67 0.70
N ILE A 423 -30.38 -23.98 -0.33
CA ILE A 423 -30.46 -22.51 -0.37
C ILE A 423 -31.32 -22.00 0.79
N ILE A 424 -32.51 -22.58 0.97
CA ILE A 424 -33.40 -22.19 2.08
C ILE A 424 -32.71 -22.43 3.43
N ALA A 425 -32.01 -23.57 3.60
CA ALA A 425 -31.31 -23.87 4.85
C ALA A 425 -30.16 -22.89 5.13
N ASN A 426 -29.40 -22.49 4.11
CA ASN A 426 -28.30 -21.52 4.24
C ASN A 426 -28.81 -20.12 4.57
N VAL A 427 -29.87 -19.68 3.89
CA VAL A 427 -30.52 -18.38 4.15
C VAL A 427 -31.12 -18.36 5.56
N GLU A 428 -31.82 -19.43 5.98
CA GLU A 428 -32.33 -19.56 7.35
C GLU A 428 -31.19 -19.53 8.37
N ARG A 429 -30.09 -20.25 8.14
CA ARG A 429 -28.92 -20.24 9.02
C ARG A 429 -28.35 -18.83 9.16
N LYS A 430 -28.17 -18.10 8.05
CA LYS A 430 -27.62 -16.75 8.09
C LYS A 430 -28.51 -15.78 8.86
N LEU A 431 -29.83 -15.79 8.60
CA LEU A 431 -30.80 -14.95 9.29
C LEU A 431 -30.84 -15.23 10.80
N ILE A 432 -30.85 -16.51 11.19
CA ILE A 432 -30.84 -16.89 12.61
C ILE A 432 -29.54 -16.44 13.27
N LYS A 433 -28.39 -16.60 12.62
CA LYS A 433 -27.09 -16.18 13.16
C LYS A 433 -27.02 -14.67 13.37
N GLU A 434 -27.34 -13.88 12.34
CA GLU A 434 -27.34 -12.41 12.41
C GLU A 434 -28.29 -11.89 13.49
N GLN A 435 -29.44 -12.53 13.67
CA GLN A 435 -30.40 -12.13 14.70
C GLN A 435 -30.01 -12.56 16.11
N MET A 436 -29.36 -13.71 16.26
CA MET A 436 -28.80 -14.15 17.54
C MET A 436 -27.60 -13.30 17.98
N GLU A 437 -26.81 -12.75 17.04
CA GLU A 437 -25.74 -11.80 17.35
C GLU A 437 -26.28 -10.44 17.82
N LYS A 438 -27.43 -9.99 17.28
CA LYS A 438 -28.09 -8.73 17.68
C LYS A 438 -28.95 -8.87 18.93
N SER A 439 -29.47 -10.06 19.20
CA SER A 439 -30.43 -10.31 20.28
C SER A 439 -29.79 -11.01 21.47
N LYS A 440 -29.97 -10.45 22.68
CA LYS A 440 -29.44 -11.03 23.94
C LYS A 440 -30.10 -12.35 24.37
N THR A 441 -31.28 -12.69 23.83
CA THR A 441 -32.01 -13.91 24.19
C THR A 441 -32.69 -14.54 22.98
N THR A 442 -32.87 -15.86 23.01
CA THR A 442 -33.59 -16.61 21.96
C THR A 442 -35.05 -16.19 21.82
N ARG A 443 -35.68 -15.71 22.91
CA ARG A 443 -37.05 -15.20 22.89
C ARG A 443 -37.16 -13.85 22.16
N HIS A 444 -36.14 -13.00 22.31
CA HIS A 444 -36.05 -11.72 21.57
C HIS A 444 -35.81 -11.96 20.08
N ALA A 445 -34.83 -12.83 19.76
CA ALA A 445 -34.52 -13.20 18.37
C ALA A 445 -35.74 -13.81 17.66
N ALA A 446 -36.50 -14.69 18.32
CA ALA A 446 -37.69 -15.31 17.74
C ALA A 446 -38.79 -14.27 17.44
N LYS A 447 -38.98 -13.29 18.33
CA LYS A 447 -39.95 -12.22 18.15
C LYS A 447 -39.61 -11.33 16.94
N GLU A 448 -38.35 -10.95 16.77
CA GLU A 448 -37.91 -10.16 15.61
C GLU A 448 -37.98 -10.95 14.29
N LEU A 449 -37.74 -12.26 14.35
CA LEU A 449 -37.88 -13.16 13.21
C LEU A 449 -39.35 -13.52 12.89
N GLY A 450 -40.31 -13.10 13.71
CA GLY A 450 -41.74 -13.38 13.49
C GLY A 450 -42.13 -14.85 13.70
N ILE A 451 -41.34 -15.62 14.45
CA ILE A 451 -41.60 -17.04 14.73
C ILE A 451 -41.71 -17.32 16.23
N SER A 452 -42.31 -18.46 16.60
CA SER A 452 -42.34 -18.87 18.01
C SER A 452 -40.94 -19.25 18.50
N GLN A 453 -40.68 -19.05 19.79
CA GLN A 453 -39.40 -19.44 20.41
C GLN A 453 -39.10 -20.94 20.21
N SER A 454 -40.12 -21.79 20.28
CA SER A 454 -39.99 -23.24 20.05
C SER A 454 -39.65 -23.57 18.59
N ALA A 455 -40.16 -22.81 17.61
CA ALA A 455 -39.81 -22.97 16.20
C ALA A 455 -38.37 -22.54 15.92
N LEU A 456 -37.91 -21.45 16.54
CA LEU A 456 -36.51 -20.99 16.43
C LEU A 456 -35.54 -22.05 16.97
N VAL A 457 -35.80 -22.58 18.17
CA VAL A 457 -34.94 -23.61 18.81
C VAL A 457 -34.88 -24.88 17.95
N LYS A 458 -36.00 -25.34 17.40
CA LYS A 458 -36.03 -26.50 16.48
C LYS A 458 -35.23 -26.24 15.20
N LYS A 459 -35.30 -25.03 14.63
CA LYS A 459 -34.52 -24.65 13.45
C LYS A 459 -33.03 -24.57 13.76
N MET A 460 -32.66 -24.03 14.92
CA MET A 460 -31.27 -24.00 15.39
C MET A 460 -30.66 -25.40 15.53
N GLN A 461 -31.38 -26.32 16.20
CA GLN A 461 -30.94 -27.72 16.34
C GLN A 461 -30.78 -28.42 14.99
N LYS A 462 -31.71 -28.20 14.05
CA LYS A 462 -31.67 -28.79 12.72
C LYS A 462 -30.53 -28.22 11.85
N LEU A 463 -30.11 -26.98 12.09
CA LEU A 463 -29.09 -26.27 11.32
C LEU A 463 -27.68 -26.37 11.94
N GLY A 464 -27.55 -26.97 13.13
CA GLY A 464 -26.28 -27.24 13.81
C GLY A 464 -25.70 -26.06 14.59
N PHE A 465 -26.56 -25.22 15.17
CA PHE A 465 -26.17 -24.11 16.04
C PHE A 465 -25.85 -24.53 17.47
#